data_AF-A0A7J4FW82-F1
#
_entry.id   AF-A0A7J4FW82-F1
#
_cell.length_a   1.000
_cell.length_b   1.000
_cell.length_c   1.000
_cell.angle_alpha   90.00
_cell.angle_beta   90.00
_cell.angle_gamma   90.00
#
_symmetry.space_group_name_H-M   'P 1'
#
loop_
_entity.id
_entity.type
_entity.pdbx_description
1 polymer ?
#
loop_
_entity_poly.entity_id
_entity_poly.type
_entity_poly.pdbx_seq_one_letter_code
_entity_poly.pdbx_strand_id
1 'polypeptide(L)'
;MERSQVMDDENKKLLFEEYQLIRETAIHFDKILLDIRKGAVTIAFIIFGLVVETFRVKSVLCGLKPIDLAIAFTLIEFLMVLIFFYLERHYRIYLLKITQLAAEYEDRLGLSKDGDMGMDGVSRCLNRVHDEKMDLWSRIAHFNIFTSLMAMGLLAFSILWEFKIDVLSFEEILFYSFIVFIILFFGFVVYGLRNIKKQKDGEDILHDDFIVYLFSMVVFVIFPYILFFLFSYDFASSFSLALLISIIFFIFFGLSKKRIEEGILKSLIIFHVVSTYLFSWDNIPGSDSERLLRYLRDDHNIGWTESAGISKSDDGKTISIFKDRNSAEIMIDENEEKATLKISDDVRTHDLTVKKKNGKLNIHNY
;
A
#
# COMPACT_ATOMS: atom_id res chain seq x y z
N MET A 1 -17.03 -22.64 -42.32
CA MET A 1 -17.49 -21.43 -43.02
C MET A 1 -18.61 -20.82 -42.19
N GLU A 2 -18.25 -20.20 -41.08
CA GLU A 2 -17.92 -18.76 -40.98
C GLU A 2 -19.17 -17.88 -41.00
N ARG A 3 -20.02 -18.04 -39.98
CA ARG A 3 -20.63 -16.87 -39.35
C ARG A 3 -19.77 -16.51 -38.15
N SER A 4 -18.58 -15.94 -38.43
CA SER A 4 -17.98 -15.03 -37.47
C SER A 4 -18.99 -13.89 -37.33
N GLN A 5 -19.78 -13.91 -36.25
CA GLN A 5 -20.70 -12.82 -35.95
C GLN A 5 -19.86 -11.57 -35.83
N VAL A 6 -19.94 -10.72 -36.85
CA VAL A 6 -19.47 -9.34 -36.76
C VAL A 6 -20.28 -8.73 -35.63
N MET A 7 -19.67 -8.68 -34.46
CA MET A 7 -20.23 -7.98 -33.32
C MET A 7 -20.32 -6.53 -33.73
N ASP A 8 -21.56 -6.05 -33.85
CA ASP A 8 -21.87 -4.67 -34.19
C ASP A 8 -21.10 -3.72 -33.27
N ASP A 9 -20.65 -2.60 -33.83
CA ASP A 9 -19.84 -1.60 -33.12
C ASP A 9 -20.61 -1.03 -31.93
N GLU A 10 -21.95 -1.03 -31.98
CA GLU A 10 -22.82 -0.67 -30.86
C GLU A 10 -22.67 -1.63 -29.66
N ASN A 11 -22.61 -2.94 -29.90
CA ASN A 11 -22.41 -3.94 -28.85
C ASN A 11 -21.01 -3.87 -28.23
N LYS A 12 -19.98 -3.56 -29.04
CA LYS A 12 -18.62 -3.37 -28.51
C LYS A 12 -18.54 -2.14 -27.61
N LYS A 13 -19.20 -1.05 -28.01
CA LYS A 13 -19.28 0.16 -27.20
C LYS A 13 -19.97 -0.11 -25.86
N LEU A 14 -21.10 -0.82 -25.88
CA LEU A 14 -21.82 -1.22 -24.67
C LEU A 14 -20.93 -2.07 -23.73
N LEU A 15 -20.25 -3.10 -24.27
CA LEU A 15 -19.34 -3.95 -23.50
C LEU A 15 -18.18 -3.15 -22.89
N PHE A 16 -17.66 -2.14 -23.60
CA PHE A 16 -16.60 -1.27 -23.10
C PHE A 16 -17.09 -0.36 -21.96
N GLU A 17 -18.32 0.16 -22.04
CA GLU A 17 -18.95 0.95 -20.98
C GLU A 17 -19.22 0.11 -19.72
N GLU A 18 -19.77 -1.10 -19.86
CA GLU A 18 -19.94 -2.05 -18.74
C GLU A 18 -18.60 -2.38 -18.06
N TYR A 19 -17.58 -2.58 -18.88
CA TYR A 19 -16.24 -2.88 -18.43
C TYR A 19 -15.59 -1.70 -17.67
N GLN A 20 -15.75 -0.46 -18.17
CA GLN A 20 -15.34 0.77 -17.46
C GLN A 20 -16.03 0.87 -16.10
N LEU A 21 -17.34 0.60 -16.06
CA LEU A 21 -18.13 0.65 -14.83
C LEU A 21 -17.65 -0.39 -13.80
N ILE A 22 -17.31 -1.61 -14.22
CA ILE A 22 -16.75 -2.65 -13.34
C ILE A 22 -15.42 -2.19 -12.75
N ARG A 23 -14.54 -1.59 -13.58
CA ARG A 23 -13.25 -1.07 -13.14
C ARG A 23 -13.42 0.06 -12.12
N GLU A 24 -14.28 1.04 -12.41
CA GLU A 24 -14.57 2.13 -11.47
C GLU A 24 -15.20 1.62 -10.18
N THR A 25 -16.12 0.65 -10.27
CA THR A 25 -16.75 0.02 -9.10
C THR A 25 -15.72 -0.70 -8.23
N ALA A 26 -14.76 -1.41 -8.83
CA ALA A 26 -13.69 -2.07 -8.09
C ALA A 26 -12.81 -1.06 -7.33
N ILE A 27 -12.46 0.07 -7.96
CA ILE A 27 -11.69 1.16 -7.34
C ILE A 27 -12.49 1.80 -6.20
N HIS A 28 -13.78 2.06 -6.41
CA HIS A 28 -14.64 2.70 -5.43
C HIS A 28 -14.90 1.80 -4.21
N PHE A 29 -15.08 0.50 -4.44
CA PHE A 29 -15.25 -0.48 -3.38
C PHE A 29 -14.04 -0.56 -2.45
N ASP A 30 -12.82 -0.45 -3.00
CA ASP A 30 -11.59 -0.44 -2.23
C ASP A 30 -11.52 0.75 -1.27
N LYS A 31 -11.93 1.93 -1.75
CA LYS A 31 -12.04 3.14 -0.93
C LYS A 31 -13.06 2.98 0.20
N ILE A 32 -14.25 2.45 -0.13
CA ILE A 32 -15.31 2.19 0.87
C ILE A 32 -14.81 1.22 1.94
N LEU A 33 -14.11 0.15 1.55
CA LEU A 33 -13.59 -0.84 2.50
C LEU A 33 -12.54 -0.23 3.43
N LEU A 34 -11.67 0.62 2.89
CA LEU A 34 -10.66 1.35 3.68
C LEU A 34 -11.33 2.28 4.70
N ASP A 35 -12.41 2.95 4.32
CA ASP A 35 -13.15 3.86 5.19
C ASP A 35 -13.95 3.10 6.26
N ILE A 36 -14.60 1.98 5.91
CA ILE A 36 -15.25 1.07 6.87
C ILE A 36 -14.22 0.59 7.90
N ARG A 37 -13.00 0.25 7.47
CA ARG A 37 -11.93 -0.20 8.35
C ARG A 37 -11.49 0.89 9.32
N LYS A 38 -11.25 2.11 8.83
CA LYS A 38 -10.92 3.27 9.68
C LYS A 38 -12.04 3.54 10.69
N GLY A 39 -13.29 3.45 10.25
CA GLY A 39 -14.46 3.55 11.12
C GLY A 39 -14.46 2.48 12.21
N ALA A 40 -14.27 1.21 11.84
CA ALA A 40 -14.23 0.09 12.79
C ALA A 40 -13.12 0.22 13.83
N VAL A 41 -11.91 0.60 13.41
CA VAL A 41 -10.77 0.86 14.32
C VAL A 41 -11.10 2.02 15.26
N THR A 42 -11.68 3.10 14.74
CA THR A 42 -12.06 4.27 15.54
C THR A 42 -13.12 3.92 16.58
N ILE A 43 -14.17 3.18 16.18
CA ILE A 43 -15.21 2.68 17.07
C ILE A 43 -14.61 1.77 18.15
N ALA A 44 -13.67 0.90 17.79
CA ALA A 44 -12.99 0.03 18.76
C ALA A 44 -12.20 0.84 19.79
N PHE A 45 -11.47 1.89 19.39
CA PHE A 45 -10.78 2.78 20.33
C PHE A 45 -11.75 3.55 21.22
N ILE A 46 -12.89 4.01 20.69
CA ILE A 46 -13.93 4.69 21.48
C ILE A 46 -14.52 3.72 22.51
N ILE A 47 -14.91 2.52 22.09
CA ILE A 47 -15.43 1.49 22.99
C ILE A 47 -14.39 1.15 24.05
N PHE A 48 -13.13 0.98 23.66
CA PHE A 48 -12.03 0.73 24.59
C PHE A 48 -11.91 1.85 25.63
N GLY A 49 -11.89 3.11 25.20
CA GLY A 49 -11.82 4.27 26.10
C GLY A 49 -13.03 4.34 27.05
N LEU A 50 -14.25 4.12 26.54
CA LEU A 50 -15.47 4.11 27.35
C LEU A 50 -15.48 2.97 28.36
N VAL A 51 -14.99 1.79 27.98
CA VAL A 51 -14.86 0.63 28.88
C VAL A 51 -13.86 0.98 29.99
N VAL A 52 -12.65 1.43 29.64
CA VAL A 52 -11.62 1.83 30.63
C VAL A 52 -12.15 2.88 31.60
N GLU A 53 -12.83 3.93 31.11
CA GLU A 53 -13.36 5.00 31.95
C GLU A 53 -14.51 4.51 32.86
N THR A 54 -15.44 3.72 32.31
CA THR A 54 -16.54 3.12 33.10
C THR A 54 -15.99 2.20 34.20
N PHE A 55 -14.92 1.46 33.92
CA PHE A 55 -14.26 0.60 34.89
C PHE A 55 -13.43 1.38 35.92
N ARG A 56 -12.79 2.49 35.53
CA ARG A 56 -12.13 3.39 36.48
C ARG A 56 -13.10 3.88 37.55
N VAL A 57 -14.34 4.20 37.15
CA VAL A 57 -15.40 4.67 38.06
C VAL A 57 -16.03 3.52 38.86
N LYS A 58 -16.26 2.35 38.26
CA LYS A 58 -16.96 1.21 38.91
C LYS A 58 -16.08 0.23 39.68
N SER A 59 -14.78 0.12 39.40
CA SER A 59 -13.86 -0.73 40.18
C SER A 59 -13.81 -0.29 41.66
N VAL A 60 -14.05 0.98 41.93
CA VAL A 60 -14.23 1.55 43.27
C VAL A 60 -15.54 1.12 43.94
N LEU A 61 -16.56 0.74 43.17
CA LEU A 61 -17.94 0.59 43.65
C LEU A 61 -18.50 -0.85 43.61
N CYS A 62 -17.96 -1.77 42.82
CA CYS A 62 -18.63 -3.06 42.53
C CYS A 62 -17.82 -4.33 42.84
N GLY A 63 -16.57 -4.25 43.32
CA GLY A 63 -15.81 -5.44 43.73
C GLY A 63 -15.51 -6.46 42.60
N LEU A 64 -15.64 -6.06 41.34
CA LEU A 64 -15.25 -6.86 40.18
C LEU A 64 -13.76 -7.15 40.24
N LYS A 65 -13.39 -8.43 40.04
CA LYS A 65 -11.98 -8.83 40.11
C LYS A 65 -11.28 -8.38 38.82
N PRO A 66 -10.04 -7.87 38.88
CA PRO A 66 -9.26 -7.48 37.71
C PRO A 66 -9.16 -8.56 36.62
N ILE A 67 -9.28 -9.84 37.02
CA ILE A 67 -9.26 -10.98 36.10
C ILE A 67 -10.47 -11.01 35.15
N ASP A 68 -11.66 -10.64 35.62
CA ASP A 68 -12.88 -10.63 34.80
C ASP A 68 -12.78 -9.55 33.71
N LEU A 69 -12.12 -8.44 34.05
CA LEU A 69 -11.86 -7.33 33.14
C LEU A 69 -10.85 -7.70 32.05
N ALA A 70 -9.76 -8.36 32.45
CA ALA A 70 -8.77 -8.85 31.51
C ALA A 70 -9.36 -9.87 30.53
N ILE A 71 -10.21 -10.78 31.03
CA ILE A 71 -10.92 -11.75 30.19
C ILE A 71 -11.83 -11.04 29.20
N ALA A 72 -12.59 -10.03 29.65
CA ALA A 72 -13.47 -9.25 28.77
C ALA A 72 -12.69 -8.51 27.67
N PHE A 73 -11.56 -7.87 27.99
CA PHE A 73 -10.72 -7.22 26.99
C PHE A 73 -10.12 -8.20 25.99
N THR A 74 -9.62 -9.35 26.46
CA THR A 74 -9.08 -10.41 25.61
C THR A 74 -10.16 -10.92 24.63
N LEU A 75 -11.39 -11.09 25.10
CA LEU A 75 -12.51 -11.52 24.25
C LEU A 75 -12.91 -10.46 23.21
N ILE A 76 -12.92 -9.17 23.57
CA ILE A 76 -13.20 -8.07 22.64
C ILE A 76 -12.13 -8.00 21.56
N GLU A 77 -10.87 -8.11 21.94
CA GLU A 77 -9.74 -8.11 21.00
C GLU A 77 -9.80 -9.31 20.06
N PHE A 78 -10.05 -10.50 20.60
CA PHE A 78 -10.25 -11.70 19.80
C PHE A 78 -11.41 -11.56 18.81
N LEU A 79 -12.54 -10.99 19.24
CA LEU A 79 -13.68 -10.72 18.37
C LEU A 79 -13.34 -9.73 17.25
N MET A 80 -12.58 -8.67 17.56
CA MET A 80 -12.10 -7.70 16.56
C MET A 80 -11.20 -8.35 15.50
N VAL A 81 -10.29 -9.24 15.93
CA VAL A 81 -9.44 -10.02 15.04
C VAL A 81 -10.28 -10.94 14.15
N LEU A 82 -11.28 -11.63 14.70
CA LEU A 82 -12.20 -12.49 13.93
C LEU A 82 -13.03 -11.71 12.91
N ILE A 83 -13.56 -10.54 13.28
CA ILE A 83 -14.29 -9.66 12.37
C ILE A 83 -13.38 -9.21 11.23
N PHE A 84 -12.12 -8.88 11.53
CA PHE A 84 -11.15 -8.49 10.53
C PHE A 84 -10.86 -9.62 9.53
N PHE A 85 -10.59 -10.83 10.02
CA PHE A 85 -10.40 -12.01 9.17
C PHE A 85 -11.64 -12.33 8.31
N TYR A 86 -12.83 -12.18 8.88
CA TYR A 86 -14.08 -12.38 8.16
C TYR A 86 -14.24 -11.39 7.00
N LEU A 87 -14.01 -10.09 7.26
CA LEU A 87 -14.05 -9.04 6.24
C LEU A 87 -12.99 -9.27 5.16
N GLU A 88 -11.77 -9.62 5.54
CA GLU A 88 -10.69 -9.93 4.59
C GLU A 88 -11.07 -11.10 3.68
N ARG A 89 -11.58 -12.20 4.25
CA ARG A 89 -12.02 -13.36 3.47
C ARG A 89 -13.11 -13.00 2.46
N HIS A 90 -14.11 -12.22 2.88
CA HIS A 90 -15.18 -11.79 1.98
C HIS A 90 -14.66 -10.87 0.87
N TYR A 91 -13.74 -9.96 1.19
CA TYR A 91 -13.07 -9.12 0.21
C TYR A 91 -12.30 -9.93 -0.83
N ARG A 92 -11.55 -10.95 -0.42
CA ARG A 92 -10.83 -11.85 -1.35
C ARG A 92 -11.78 -12.53 -2.34
N ILE A 93 -12.90 -13.06 -1.85
CA ILE A 93 -13.92 -13.71 -2.69
C ILE A 93 -14.52 -12.71 -3.67
N TYR A 94 -14.77 -11.48 -3.22
CA TYR A 94 -15.32 -10.42 -4.06
C TYR A 94 -14.35 -10.00 -5.16
N LEU A 95 -13.06 -9.79 -4.82
CA LEU A 95 -12.04 -9.42 -5.80
C LEU A 95 -11.86 -10.52 -6.86
N LEU A 96 -11.83 -11.79 -6.43
CA LEU A 96 -11.71 -12.92 -7.35
C LEU A 96 -12.86 -12.95 -8.38
N LYS A 97 -14.10 -12.67 -7.93
CA LYS A 97 -15.26 -12.58 -8.83
C LYS A 97 -15.14 -11.43 -9.81
N ILE A 98 -14.66 -10.26 -9.37
CA ILE A 98 -14.42 -9.11 -10.26
C ILE A 98 -13.37 -9.45 -11.30
N THR A 99 -12.26 -10.07 -10.89
CA THR A 99 -11.18 -10.48 -11.81
C THR A 99 -11.69 -11.51 -12.83
N GLN A 100 -12.49 -12.48 -12.40
CA GLN A 100 -13.12 -13.45 -13.30
C GLN A 100 -14.05 -12.77 -14.31
N LEU A 101 -14.88 -11.83 -13.84
CA LEU A 101 -15.75 -11.05 -14.72
C LEU A 101 -14.92 -10.26 -15.73
N ALA A 102 -13.89 -9.54 -15.28
CA ALA A 102 -13.02 -8.74 -16.13
C ALA A 102 -12.34 -9.60 -17.21
N ALA A 103 -11.84 -10.79 -16.84
CA ALA A 103 -11.25 -11.73 -17.79
C ALA A 103 -12.27 -12.24 -18.83
N GLU A 104 -13.53 -12.48 -18.43
CA GLU A 104 -14.60 -12.85 -19.36
C GLU A 104 -14.92 -11.72 -20.36
N TYR A 105 -14.95 -10.47 -19.89
CA TYR A 105 -15.15 -9.31 -20.76
C TYR A 105 -13.98 -9.11 -21.74
N GLU A 106 -12.74 -9.31 -21.29
CA GLU A 106 -11.56 -9.24 -22.17
C GLU A 106 -11.57 -10.29 -23.27
N ASP A 107 -11.96 -11.52 -22.93
CA ASP A 107 -12.11 -12.61 -23.91
C ASP A 107 -13.20 -12.29 -24.94
N ARG A 108 -14.37 -11.81 -24.47
CA ARG A 108 -15.48 -11.38 -25.34
C ARG A 108 -15.08 -10.22 -26.26
N LEU A 109 -14.28 -9.27 -25.78
CA LEU A 109 -13.80 -8.14 -26.58
C LEU A 109 -12.65 -8.53 -27.53
N GLY A 110 -12.14 -9.76 -27.46
CA GLY A 110 -11.01 -10.21 -28.28
C GLY A 110 -9.68 -9.55 -27.91
N LEU A 111 -9.57 -8.94 -26.72
CA LEU A 111 -8.38 -8.23 -26.27
C LEU A 111 -7.23 -9.17 -25.86
N SER A 112 -7.50 -10.47 -25.77
CA SER A 112 -6.61 -11.47 -25.18
C SER A 112 -5.49 -12.00 -26.12
N LYS A 113 -5.54 -11.81 -27.45
CA LYS A 113 -4.75 -12.67 -28.36
C LYS A 113 -3.67 -12.02 -29.22
N ASP A 114 -3.70 -10.72 -29.50
CA ASP A 114 -2.71 -10.12 -30.40
C ASP A 114 -1.58 -9.44 -29.61
N GLY A 115 -0.52 -10.23 -29.40
CA GLY A 115 0.61 -9.96 -28.51
C GLY A 115 1.59 -8.84 -28.93
N ASP A 116 1.11 -7.69 -29.41
CA ASP A 116 2.03 -6.59 -29.77
C ASP A 116 1.54 -5.17 -29.38
N MET A 117 0.33 -5.02 -28.85
CA MET A 117 -0.08 -3.75 -28.24
C MET A 117 0.19 -3.78 -26.74
N GLY A 118 1.27 -3.12 -26.33
CA GLY A 118 1.84 -3.07 -24.98
C GLY A 118 0.98 -2.46 -23.86
N MET A 119 -0.34 -2.58 -23.92
CA MET A 119 -1.16 -2.52 -22.71
C MET A 119 -1.21 -3.92 -22.12
N ASP A 120 -0.60 -4.11 -20.95
CA ASP A 120 -0.91 -5.26 -20.10
C ASP A 120 -2.43 -5.34 -19.96
N GLY A 121 -3.03 -6.43 -20.45
CA GLY A 121 -4.46 -6.67 -20.31
C GLY A 121 -4.88 -6.40 -18.87
N VAL A 122 -6.03 -5.78 -18.67
CA VAL A 122 -6.47 -5.35 -17.36
C VAL A 122 -6.75 -6.53 -16.43
N SER A 123 -7.03 -7.74 -16.92
CA SER A 123 -6.93 -8.97 -16.13
C SER A 123 -5.53 -9.12 -15.52
N ARG A 124 -4.49 -8.90 -16.32
CA ARG A 124 -3.08 -8.92 -15.90
C ARG A 124 -2.76 -7.78 -14.94
N CYS A 125 -3.33 -6.59 -15.17
CA CYS A 125 -3.16 -5.42 -14.30
C CYS A 125 -3.92 -5.59 -12.97
N LEU A 126 -5.15 -6.13 -13.00
CA LEU A 126 -5.94 -6.49 -11.83
C LEU A 126 -5.29 -7.62 -11.05
N ASN A 127 -4.70 -8.61 -11.72
CA ASN A 127 -3.91 -9.67 -11.06
C ASN A 127 -2.65 -9.09 -10.43
N ARG A 128 -1.92 -8.21 -11.12
CA ARG A 128 -0.75 -7.55 -10.53
C ARG A 128 -1.13 -6.68 -9.33
N VAL A 129 -2.20 -5.88 -9.44
CA VAL A 129 -2.75 -5.10 -8.34
C VAL A 129 -3.27 -6.01 -7.22
N HIS A 130 -3.87 -7.15 -7.56
CA HIS A 130 -4.31 -8.14 -6.59
C HIS A 130 -3.13 -8.70 -5.82
N ASP A 131 -2.07 -9.13 -6.52
CA ASP A 131 -0.88 -9.74 -5.93
C ASP A 131 -0.09 -8.73 -5.09
N GLU A 132 0.16 -7.54 -5.62
CA GLU A 132 0.85 -6.45 -4.91
C GLU A 132 0.07 -5.98 -3.68
N LYS A 133 -1.26 -5.81 -3.81
CA LYS A 133 -2.08 -5.45 -2.65
C LYS A 133 -2.18 -6.61 -1.68
N MET A 134 -2.35 -7.85 -2.14
CA MET A 134 -2.40 -9.03 -1.26
C MET A 134 -1.14 -9.19 -0.44
N ASP A 135 0.03 -8.89 -1.00
CA ASP A 135 1.28 -8.84 -0.27
C ASP A 135 1.22 -7.77 0.84
N LEU A 136 0.82 -6.53 0.49
CA LEU A 136 0.65 -5.46 1.48
C LEU A 136 -0.38 -5.80 2.58
N TRP A 137 -1.51 -6.41 2.20
CA TRP A 137 -2.58 -6.79 3.14
C TRP A 137 -2.17 -7.96 4.02
N SER A 138 -1.45 -8.94 3.48
CA SER A 138 -0.81 -10.02 4.23
C SER A 138 0.16 -9.44 5.26
N ARG A 139 0.99 -8.47 4.87
CA ARG A 139 1.90 -7.75 5.80
C ARG A 139 1.14 -7.02 6.90
N ILE A 140 0.03 -6.34 6.58
CA ILE A 140 -0.79 -5.65 7.58
C ILE A 140 -1.53 -6.63 8.51
N ALA A 141 -2.04 -7.75 7.98
CA ALA A 141 -2.69 -8.79 8.79
C ALA A 141 -1.68 -9.41 9.76
N HIS A 142 -0.46 -9.73 9.30
CA HIS A 142 0.62 -10.19 10.18
C HIS A 142 1.01 -9.15 11.23
N PHE A 143 1.04 -7.86 10.87
CA PHE A 143 1.29 -6.79 11.83
C PHE A 143 0.20 -6.68 12.89
N ASN A 144 -1.08 -6.79 12.52
CA ASN A 144 -2.19 -6.76 13.46
C ASN A 144 -2.22 -7.98 14.40
N ILE A 145 -1.89 -9.17 13.88
CA ILE A 145 -1.75 -10.38 14.71
C ILE A 145 -0.60 -10.18 15.72
N PHE A 146 0.51 -9.58 15.27
CA PHE A 146 1.66 -9.28 16.13
C PHE A 146 1.30 -8.27 17.23
N THR A 147 0.66 -7.15 16.90
CA THR A 147 0.26 -6.16 17.90
C THR A 147 -0.75 -6.72 18.88
N SER A 148 -1.67 -7.57 18.44
CA SER A 148 -2.61 -8.25 19.35
C SER A 148 -1.96 -9.30 20.24
N LEU A 149 -1.01 -10.08 19.73
CA LEU A 149 -0.23 -11.01 20.56
C LEU A 149 0.61 -10.27 21.61
N MET A 150 1.21 -9.15 21.23
CA MET A 150 1.94 -8.27 22.16
C MET A 150 1.01 -7.66 23.21
N ALA A 151 -0.18 -7.19 22.81
CA ALA A 151 -1.17 -6.65 23.73
C ALA A 151 -1.64 -7.71 24.73
N MET A 152 -1.95 -8.93 24.27
CA MET A 152 -2.28 -10.06 25.14
C MET A 152 -1.13 -10.44 26.09
N GLY A 153 0.12 -10.42 25.61
CA GLY A 153 1.29 -10.69 26.44
C GLY A 153 1.50 -9.63 27.54
N LEU A 154 1.35 -8.35 27.18
CA LEU A 154 1.42 -7.24 28.14
C LEU A 154 0.25 -7.29 29.14
N LEU A 155 -0.96 -7.63 28.68
CA LEU A 155 -2.12 -7.80 29.55
C LEU A 155 -1.90 -8.95 30.54
N ALA A 156 -1.43 -10.10 30.08
CA ALA A 156 -1.09 -11.24 30.94
C ALA A 156 -0.02 -10.88 31.97
N PHE A 157 1.01 -10.12 31.55
CA PHE A 157 2.04 -9.61 32.45
C PHE A 157 1.46 -8.64 33.48
N SER A 158 0.62 -7.69 33.07
CA SER A 158 -0.06 -6.77 33.98
C SER A 158 -0.94 -7.50 34.99
N ILE A 159 -1.67 -8.54 34.58
CA ILE A 159 -2.46 -9.38 35.50
C ILE A 159 -1.53 -10.05 36.51
N LEU A 160 -0.46 -10.71 36.06
CA LEU A 160 0.51 -11.37 36.94
C LEU A 160 1.15 -10.39 37.93
N TRP A 161 1.42 -9.16 37.48
CA TRP A 161 1.97 -8.09 38.28
C TRP A 161 0.99 -7.56 39.33
N GLU A 162 -0.25 -7.26 38.93
CA GLU A 162 -1.29 -6.74 39.81
C GLU A 162 -1.72 -7.76 40.86
N PHE A 163 -1.67 -9.05 40.50
CA PHE A 163 -1.97 -10.14 41.41
C PHE A 163 -0.97 -10.28 42.54
N LYS A 164 0.15 -9.54 42.50
CA LYS A 164 1.18 -9.38 43.53
C LYS A 164 1.10 -10.53 44.51
N ILE A 165 1.35 -11.72 43.97
CA ILE A 165 1.01 -12.95 44.66
C ILE A 165 1.93 -12.94 45.87
N ASP A 166 1.39 -12.69 47.07
CA ASP A 166 2.14 -12.70 48.33
C ASP A 166 2.87 -14.05 48.58
N VAL A 167 2.65 -15.02 47.69
CA VAL A 167 3.23 -16.37 47.65
C VAL A 167 4.43 -16.48 46.72
N LEU A 168 4.60 -15.61 45.71
CA LEU A 168 5.66 -15.72 44.71
C LEU A 168 6.72 -14.64 44.93
N SER A 169 7.99 -15.06 45.00
CA SER A 169 9.10 -14.14 45.04
C SER A 169 9.21 -13.39 43.70
N PHE A 170 9.81 -12.21 43.74
CA PHE A 170 10.08 -11.43 42.53
C PHE A 170 10.90 -12.21 41.48
N GLU A 171 11.81 -13.08 41.95
CA GLU A 171 12.61 -13.97 41.11
C GLU A 171 11.74 -15.00 40.36
N GLU A 172 10.71 -15.52 41.03
CA GLU A 172 9.76 -16.45 40.41
C GLU A 172 8.89 -15.75 39.36
N ILE A 173 8.45 -14.50 39.61
CA ILE A 173 7.70 -13.71 38.62
C ILE A 173 8.55 -13.47 37.36
N LEU A 174 9.82 -13.10 37.52
CA LEU A 174 10.75 -12.95 36.41
C LEU A 174 10.95 -14.26 35.65
N PHE A 175 11.08 -15.37 36.38
CA PHE A 175 11.23 -16.70 35.79
C PHE A 175 10.00 -17.10 34.94
N TYR A 176 8.79 -16.91 35.46
CA TYR A 176 7.56 -17.20 34.70
C TYR A 176 7.37 -16.27 33.49
N SER A 177 7.66 -14.98 33.64
CA SER A 177 7.64 -14.02 32.53
C SER A 177 8.63 -14.43 31.43
N PHE A 178 9.82 -14.89 31.82
CA PHE A 178 10.83 -15.39 30.89
C PHE A 178 10.39 -16.68 30.17
N ILE A 179 9.74 -17.61 30.86
CA ILE A 179 9.17 -18.81 30.24
C ILE A 179 8.10 -18.46 29.23
N VAL A 180 7.14 -17.59 29.59
CA VAL A 180 6.09 -17.13 28.67
C VAL A 180 6.71 -16.46 27.44
N PHE A 181 7.74 -15.64 27.63
CA PHE A 181 8.48 -15.03 26.53
C PHE A 181 9.14 -16.07 25.63
N ILE A 182 9.85 -17.07 26.18
CA ILE A 182 10.47 -18.15 25.39
C ILE A 182 9.41 -18.86 24.55
N ILE A 183 8.24 -19.17 25.13
CA ILE A 183 7.16 -19.86 24.41
C ILE A 183 6.67 -19.00 23.24
N LEU A 184 6.43 -17.70 23.47
CA LEU A 184 6.01 -16.76 22.42
C LEU A 184 7.08 -16.61 21.33
N PHE A 185 8.36 -16.48 21.73
CA PHE A 185 9.49 -16.40 20.82
C PHE A 185 9.62 -17.65 19.96
N PHE A 186 9.51 -18.84 20.55
CA PHE A 186 9.61 -20.10 19.83
C PHE A 186 8.44 -20.27 18.85
N GLY A 187 7.22 -19.89 19.27
CA GLY A 187 6.06 -19.82 18.37
C GLY A 187 6.32 -18.92 17.17
N PHE A 188 6.97 -17.77 17.39
CA PHE A 188 7.34 -16.83 16.34
C PHE A 188 8.42 -17.36 15.40
N VAL A 189 9.45 -18.02 15.94
CA VAL A 189 10.51 -18.66 15.14
C VAL A 189 9.93 -19.79 14.29
N VAL A 190 9.09 -20.66 14.85
CA VAL A 190 8.43 -21.74 14.10
C VAL A 190 7.52 -21.18 13.01
N TYR A 191 6.77 -20.12 13.32
CA TYR A 191 5.92 -19.43 12.35
C TYR A 191 6.74 -18.83 11.19
N GLY A 192 7.84 -18.13 11.51
CA GLY A 192 8.79 -17.59 10.55
C GLY A 192 9.43 -18.65 9.65
N LEU A 193 9.93 -19.74 10.24
CA LEU A 193 10.51 -20.86 9.51
C LEU A 193 9.49 -21.52 8.57
N ARG A 194 8.22 -21.60 8.96
CA ARG A 194 7.15 -22.10 8.09
C ARG A 194 6.92 -21.19 6.88
N ASN A 195 7.00 -19.87 7.06
CA ASN A 195 6.87 -18.91 5.97
C ASN A 195 8.10 -18.95 5.04
N ILE A 196 9.31 -19.11 5.58
CA ILE A 196 10.54 -19.31 4.77
C ILE A 196 10.45 -20.61 3.95
N LYS A 197 9.82 -21.67 4.47
CA LYS A 197 9.65 -22.92 3.71
C LYS A 197 8.72 -22.75 2.51
N LYS A 198 7.58 -22.04 2.68
CA LYS A 198 6.64 -21.75 1.60
C LYS A 198 7.27 -20.95 0.45
N GLN A 199 8.22 -20.08 0.77
CA GLN A 199 9.00 -19.36 -0.23
C GLN A 199 9.83 -20.29 -1.13
N LYS A 200 10.41 -21.35 -0.57
CA LYS A 200 11.20 -22.32 -1.34
C LYS A 200 10.35 -23.08 -2.36
N ASP A 201 9.03 -23.07 -2.17
CA ASP A 201 8.04 -23.66 -3.06
C ASP A 201 7.55 -22.64 -4.13
N GLY A 202 8.15 -21.45 -4.22
CA GLY A 202 7.87 -20.43 -5.24
C GLY A 202 6.84 -19.36 -4.85
N GLU A 203 6.43 -19.28 -3.58
CA GLU A 203 5.62 -18.18 -3.07
C GLU A 203 6.53 -16.98 -2.71
N ASP A 204 6.75 -16.07 -3.66
CA ASP A 204 7.58 -14.86 -3.51
C ASP A 204 6.93 -13.81 -2.61
N ILE A 205 6.94 -13.98 -1.28
CA ILE A 205 6.61 -12.90 -0.34
C ILE A 205 7.40 -13.09 0.99
N LEU A 206 7.94 -11.98 1.54
CA LEU A 206 8.24 -11.75 2.98
C LEU A 206 9.67 -11.92 3.57
N HIS A 207 10.76 -11.87 2.80
CA HIS A 207 12.09 -12.10 3.40
C HIS A 207 12.62 -10.96 4.29
N ASP A 208 12.48 -9.70 3.86
CA ASP A 208 13.19 -8.59 4.50
C ASP A 208 12.52 -8.12 5.80
N ASP A 209 11.19 -8.15 5.87
CA ASP A 209 10.47 -7.69 7.05
C ASP A 209 10.62 -8.68 8.23
N PHE A 210 10.62 -10.00 7.97
CA PHE A 210 10.72 -10.99 9.05
C PHE A 210 12.08 -10.97 9.77
N ILE A 211 13.18 -10.83 9.03
CA ILE A 211 14.53 -10.74 9.61
C ILE A 211 14.66 -9.48 10.47
N VAL A 212 14.11 -8.35 10.01
CA VAL A 212 14.10 -7.09 10.77
C VAL A 212 13.25 -7.22 12.04
N TYR A 213 12.09 -7.89 11.97
CA TYR A 213 11.27 -8.18 13.16
C TYR A 213 11.96 -9.11 14.15
N LEU A 214 12.60 -10.19 13.67
CA LEU A 214 13.32 -11.13 14.53
C LEU A 214 14.52 -10.44 15.20
N PHE A 215 15.28 -9.65 14.46
CA PHE A 215 16.41 -8.88 14.97
C PHE A 215 15.96 -7.84 16.00
N SER A 216 14.88 -7.11 15.71
CA SER A 216 14.20 -6.21 16.64
C SER A 216 13.83 -6.95 17.93
N MET A 217 13.19 -8.11 17.84
CA MET A 217 12.76 -8.86 19.03
C MET A 217 13.95 -9.31 19.90
N VAL A 218 15.04 -9.77 19.28
CA VAL A 218 16.27 -10.14 19.99
C VAL A 218 16.91 -8.92 20.66
N VAL A 219 17.03 -7.79 19.95
CA VAL A 219 17.67 -6.58 20.48
C VAL A 219 16.82 -5.88 21.54
N PHE A 220 15.49 -5.87 21.42
CA PHE A 220 14.64 -5.12 22.35
C PHE A 220 14.14 -5.93 23.54
N VAL A 221 14.14 -7.27 23.46
CA VAL A 221 13.67 -8.11 24.56
C VAL A 221 14.79 -8.91 25.20
N ILE A 222 15.69 -9.49 24.40
CA ILE A 222 16.76 -10.34 24.96
C ILE A 222 17.91 -9.47 25.50
N PHE A 223 18.29 -8.40 24.80
CA PHE A 223 19.40 -7.55 25.21
C PHE A 223 19.18 -6.86 26.58
N PRO A 224 18.00 -6.31 26.92
CA PRO A 224 17.76 -5.77 28.25
C PRO A 224 17.82 -6.83 29.35
N TYR A 225 17.36 -8.06 29.07
CA TYR A 225 17.46 -9.19 29.99
C TYR A 225 18.92 -9.66 30.18
N ILE A 226 19.74 -9.65 29.12
CA ILE A 226 21.17 -9.97 29.21
C ILE A 226 21.92 -8.87 29.99
N LEU A 227 21.66 -7.60 29.69
CA LEU A 227 22.21 -6.47 30.45
C LEU A 227 21.81 -6.56 31.92
N PHE A 228 20.55 -6.90 32.21
CA PHE A 228 20.04 -7.12 33.55
C PHE A 228 20.82 -8.20 34.30
N PHE A 229 21.10 -9.33 33.65
CA PHE A 229 21.82 -10.45 34.26
C PHE A 229 23.31 -10.13 34.49
N LEU A 230 23.93 -9.40 33.54
CA LEU A 230 25.35 -9.03 33.60
C LEU A 230 25.65 -7.92 34.61
N PHE A 231 24.72 -6.98 34.81
CA PHE A 231 24.88 -5.84 35.70
C PHE A 231 24.06 -6.04 36.97
N SER A 232 24.51 -6.95 37.83
CA SER A 232 23.87 -7.37 39.09
C SER A 232 23.89 -6.30 40.20
N TYR A 233 23.88 -5.01 39.85
CA TYR A 233 24.00 -3.89 40.78
C TYR A 233 22.75 -3.00 40.76
N ASP A 234 22.25 -2.72 41.97
CA ASP A 234 21.10 -1.87 42.32
C ASP A 234 19.97 -1.79 41.28
N PHE A 235 19.10 -2.80 41.38
CA PHE A 235 17.98 -3.15 40.48
C PHE A 235 17.17 -1.96 39.95
N ALA A 236 16.80 -1.01 40.82
CA ALA A 236 15.87 0.06 40.48
C ALA A 236 16.49 1.07 39.50
N SER A 237 17.80 1.30 39.60
CA SER A 237 18.50 2.27 38.76
C SER A 237 18.81 1.71 37.37
N SER A 238 19.23 0.44 37.31
CA SER A 238 19.64 -0.25 36.08
C SER A 238 18.45 -0.57 35.17
N PHE A 239 17.32 -1.01 35.73
CA PHE A 239 16.11 -1.32 34.95
C PHE A 239 15.49 -0.05 34.33
N SER A 240 15.39 1.03 35.12
CA SER A 240 14.86 2.31 34.65
C SER A 240 15.70 2.88 33.49
N LEU A 241 17.03 2.76 33.55
CA LEU A 241 17.92 3.21 32.49
C LEU A 241 17.81 2.34 31.23
N ALA A 242 17.77 1.01 31.37
CA ALA A 242 17.64 0.09 30.23
C ALA A 242 16.29 0.26 29.51
N LEU A 243 15.21 0.49 30.27
CA LEU A 243 13.88 0.76 29.73
C LEU A 243 13.84 2.12 29.03
N LEU A 244 14.46 3.15 29.60
CA LEU A 244 14.61 4.46 28.96
C LEU A 244 15.38 4.37 27.63
N ILE A 245 16.51 3.66 27.61
CA ILE A 245 17.33 3.46 26.39
C ILE A 245 16.52 2.70 25.34
N SER A 246 15.77 1.66 25.72
CA SER A 246 14.92 0.89 24.81
C SER A 246 13.78 1.75 24.24
N ILE A 247 13.15 2.61 25.06
CA ILE A 247 12.11 3.54 24.60
C ILE A 247 12.69 4.59 23.65
N ILE A 248 13.84 5.20 23.97
CA ILE A 248 14.51 6.18 23.11
C ILE A 248 14.84 5.55 21.75
N PHE A 249 15.37 4.33 21.75
CA PHE A 249 15.72 3.62 20.53
C PHE A 249 14.47 3.21 19.74
N PHE A 250 13.38 2.79 20.40
CA PHE A 250 12.09 2.50 19.76
C PHE A 250 11.47 3.75 19.11
N ILE A 251 11.50 4.89 19.81
CA ILE A 251 11.04 6.17 19.26
C ILE A 251 11.89 6.57 18.06
N PHE A 252 13.22 6.48 18.18
CA PHE A 252 14.13 6.80 17.09
C PHE A 252 13.87 5.91 15.86
N PHE A 253 13.76 4.60 16.06
CA PHE A 253 13.54 3.63 14.98
C PHE A 253 12.14 3.74 14.36
N GLY A 254 11.11 3.98 15.18
CA GLY A 254 9.74 4.22 14.70
C GLY A 254 9.61 5.53 13.91
N LEU A 255 10.29 6.59 14.35
CA LEU A 255 10.36 7.86 13.61
C LEU A 255 11.18 7.72 12.32
N SER A 256 12.27 6.94 12.34
CA SER A 256 13.04 6.59 11.14
C SER A 256 12.20 5.81 10.13
N LYS A 257 11.39 4.84 10.59
CA LYS A 257 10.51 4.06 9.73
C LYS A 257 9.47 4.94 9.02
N LYS A 258 8.79 5.84 9.74
CA LYS A 258 7.84 6.79 9.14
C LYS A 258 8.52 7.67 8.08
N ARG A 259 9.74 8.14 8.33
CA ARG A 259 10.49 8.98 7.39
C ARG A 259 11.00 8.19 6.18
N ILE A 260 11.34 6.91 6.36
CA ILE A 260 11.71 5.98 5.28
C ILE A 260 10.48 5.61 4.46
N GLU A 261 9.33 5.34 5.08
CA GLU A 261 8.06 5.06 4.39
C GLU A 261 7.55 6.29 3.62
N GLU A 262 7.65 7.50 4.19
CA GLU A 262 7.33 8.74 3.46
C GLU A 262 8.32 8.98 2.31
N GLY A 263 9.61 8.67 2.50
CA GLY A 263 10.62 8.75 1.44
C GLY A 263 10.39 7.74 0.32
N ILE A 264 10.07 6.49 0.67
CA ILE A 264 9.79 5.40 -0.27
C ILE A 264 8.46 5.65 -0.98
N LEU A 265 7.39 6.04 -0.27
CA LEU A 265 6.09 6.35 -0.88
C LEU A 265 6.19 7.58 -1.80
N LYS A 266 6.95 8.61 -1.43
CA LYS A 266 7.19 9.76 -2.31
C LYS A 266 8.04 9.34 -3.51
N SER A 267 9.03 8.47 -3.33
CA SER A 267 9.82 7.91 -4.44
C SER A 267 9.00 7.00 -5.33
N LEU A 268 8.08 6.18 -4.78
CA LEU A 268 7.20 5.27 -5.50
C LEU A 268 6.07 6.03 -6.20
N ILE A 269 5.53 7.11 -5.61
CA ILE A 269 4.59 7.99 -6.31
C ILE A 269 5.30 8.69 -7.46
N ILE A 270 6.56 9.14 -7.27
CA ILE A 270 7.39 9.66 -8.37
C ILE A 270 7.72 8.56 -9.40
N PHE A 271 7.86 7.30 -8.99
CA PHE A 271 8.17 6.17 -9.88
C PHE A 271 6.94 5.57 -10.57
N HIS A 272 5.74 5.73 -9.99
CA HIS A 272 4.49 5.12 -10.40
C HIS A 272 3.52 6.11 -11.05
N VAL A 273 3.93 7.37 -11.24
CA VAL A 273 3.53 8.09 -12.46
C VAL A 273 4.16 7.34 -13.62
N VAL A 274 3.46 6.30 -14.07
CA VAL A 274 3.76 5.59 -15.31
C VAL A 274 3.72 6.65 -16.39
N SER A 275 4.91 7.16 -16.77
CA SER A 275 5.06 8.25 -17.73
C SER A 275 4.32 7.87 -19.00
N THR A 276 3.10 8.38 -19.15
CA THR A 276 2.21 7.92 -20.21
C THR A 276 2.76 8.45 -21.51
N TYR A 277 3.04 7.56 -22.46
CA TYR A 277 3.50 7.95 -23.78
C TYR A 277 2.44 8.83 -24.43
N LEU A 278 2.83 10.03 -24.85
CA LEU A 278 1.95 10.98 -25.52
C LEU A 278 2.08 10.85 -27.03
N PHE A 279 3.28 11.11 -27.57
CA PHE A 279 3.57 11.06 -28.99
C PHE A 279 5.07 10.98 -29.28
N SER A 280 5.44 10.56 -30.49
CA SER A 280 6.82 10.54 -30.95
C SER A 280 7.16 11.90 -31.56
N TRP A 281 8.22 12.54 -31.04
CA TRP A 281 8.69 13.84 -31.52
C TRP A 281 9.14 13.78 -32.99
N ASP A 282 9.83 12.70 -33.38
CA ASP A 282 10.41 12.56 -34.72
C ASP A 282 9.36 12.28 -35.80
N ASN A 283 8.18 11.79 -35.42
CA ASN A 283 7.09 11.52 -36.33
C ASN A 283 6.15 12.73 -36.53
N ILE A 284 6.57 13.94 -36.11
CA ILE A 284 5.79 15.18 -36.23
C ILE A 284 6.54 16.21 -37.08
N PRO A 285 5.91 16.79 -38.11
CA PRO A 285 4.57 16.43 -38.63
C PRO A 285 4.58 15.03 -39.29
N GLY A 286 3.49 14.28 -39.16
CA GLY A 286 3.43 12.91 -39.68
C GLY A 286 2.44 12.00 -38.95
N SER A 287 2.82 10.74 -38.71
CA SER A 287 1.91 9.71 -38.19
C SER A 287 1.42 9.97 -36.76
N ASP A 288 2.17 10.75 -35.97
CA ASP A 288 1.80 11.07 -34.58
C ASP A 288 1.11 12.43 -34.44
N SER A 289 0.88 13.16 -35.54
CA SER A 289 0.21 14.47 -35.52
C SER A 289 -1.18 14.44 -34.90
N GLU A 290 -2.00 13.44 -35.20
CA GLU A 290 -3.35 13.32 -34.62
C GLU A 290 -3.30 13.09 -33.09
N ARG A 291 -2.30 12.35 -32.60
CA ARG A 291 -2.10 12.11 -31.16
C ARG A 291 -1.70 13.39 -30.43
N LEU A 292 -0.81 14.19 -31.03
CA LEU A 292 -0.46 15.51 -30.49
C LEU A 292 -1.69 16.42 -30.38
N LEU A 293 -2.53 16.49 -31.41
CA LEU A 293 -3.74 17.32 -31.38
C LEU A 293 -4.74 16.81 -30.32
N ARG A 294 -4.91 15.48 -30.22
CA ARG A 294 -5.76 14.85 -29.20
C ARG A 294 -5.28 15.16 -27.79
N TYR A 295 -3.98 15.09 -27.53
CA TYR A 295 -3.38 15.45 -26.25
C TYR A 295 -3.71 16.91 -25.86
N LEU A 296 -3.51 17.86 -26.77
CA LEU A 296 -3.82 19.27 -26.52
C LEU A 296 -5.32 19.51 -26.29
N ARG A 297 -6.19 18.79 -27.00
CA ARG A 297 -7.64 18.88 -26.82
C ARG A 297 -8.09 18.28 -25.49
N ASP A 298 -7.69 17.05 -25.20
CA ASP A 298 -8.27 16.25 -24.11
C ASP A 298 -7.63 16.62 -22.76
N ASP A 299 -6.31 16.84 -22.70
CA ASP A 299 -5.60 17.11 -21.44
C ASP A 299 -5.49 18.61 -21.11
N HIS A 300 -5.50 19.48 -22.12
CA HIS A 300 -5.41 20.94 -21.95
C HIS A 300 -6.69 21.70 -22.34
N ASN A 301 -7.75 20.99 -22.72
CA ASN A 301 -9.05 21.55 -23.10
C ASN A 301 -8.95 22.61 -24.24
N ILE A 302 -8.03 22.41 -25.19
CA ILE A 302 -7.77 23.37 -26.28
C ILE A 302 -8.61 23.00 -27.50
N GLY A 303 -9.88 23.44 -27.54
CA GLY A 303 -10.84 23.06 -28.57
C GLY A 303 -10.49 23.46 -30.02
N TRP A 304 -9.61 24.44 -30.24
CA TRP A 304 -9.24 24.87 -31.59
C TRP A 304 -8.28 23.91 -32.32
N THR A 305 -7.74 22.91 -31.62
CA THR A 305 -6.72 21.99 -32.13
C THR A 305 -7.22 20.99 -33.18
N GLU A 306 -8.53 20.74 -33.26
CA GLU A 306 -9.11 19.70 -34.17
C GLU A 306 -8.78 19.89 -35.65
N SER A 307 -8.47 21.11 -36.08
CA SER A 307 -8.08 21.41 -37.45
C SER A 307 -6.90 22.38 -37.52
N ALA A 308 -6.04 22.36 -36.50
CA ALA A 308 -4.86 23.21 -36.46
C ALA A 308 -3.78 22.70 -37.42
N GLY A 309 -3.06 23.64 -38.05
CA GLY A 309 -1.84 23.33 -38.79
C GLY A 309 -0.72 22.98 -37.82
N ILE A 310 0.13 22.04 -38.20
CA ILE A 310 1.33 21.67 -37.44
C ILE A 310 2.54 21.86 -38.35
N SER A 311 3.53 22.61 -37.87
CA SER A 311 4.84 22.74 -38.50
C SER A 311 5.93 22.44 -37.48
N LYS A 312 7.09 22.04 -37.98
CA LYS A 312 8.30 21.90 -37.19
C LYS A 312 9.35 22.87 -37.73
N SER A 313 10.11 23.51 -36.85
CA SER A 313 11.19 24.40 -37.22
C SER A 313 12.30 23.66 -37.98
N ASP A 314 13.10 24.39 -38.77
CA ASP A 314 14.18 23.83 -39.58
C ASP A 314 15.26 23.14 -38.74
N ASP A 315 15.46 23.58 -37.49
CA ASP A 315 16.38 22.96 -36.53
C ASP A 315 15.77 21.73 -35.83
N GLY A 316 14.49 21.44 -36.07
CA GLY A 316 13.76 20.32 -35.47
C GLY A 316 13.46 20.45 -33.97
N LYS A 317 13.76 21.60 -33.35
CA LYS A 317 13.65 21.81 -31.89
C LYS A 317 12.30 22.36 -31.43
N THR A 318 11.52 22.94 -32.35
CA THR A 318 10.23 23.55 -32.04
C THR A 318 9.14 22.96 -32.94
N ILE A 319 8.05 22.51 -32.31
CA ILE A 319 6.80 22.18 -33.00
C ILE A 319 5.82 23.32 -32.75
N SER A 320 5.32 23.93 -33.82
CA SER A 320 4.32 24.99 -33.79
C SER A 320 2.97 24.44 -34.24
N ILE A 321 1.95 24.61 -33.41
CA ILE A 321 0.56 24.28 -33.70
C ILE A 321 -0.21 25.61 -33.80
N PHE A 322 -0.91 25.86 -34.91
CA PHE A 322 -1.58 27.15 -35.11
C PHE A 322 -2.92 27.00 -35.83
N LYS A 323 -3.88 27.85 -35.45
CA LYS A 323 -5.16 28.02 -36.14
C LYS A 323 -5.65 29.45 -35.96
N ASP A 324 -5.82 30.17 -37.06
CA ASP A 324 -6.25 31.56 -37.08
C ASP A 324 -5.36 32.47 -36.22
N ARG A 325 -5.86 32.90 -35.04
CA ARG A 325 -5.13 33.74 -34.07
C ARG A 325 -4.53 32.95 -32.91
N ASN A 326 -4.86 31.68 -32.79
CA ASN A 326 -4.44 30.85 -31.68
C ASN A 326 -3.20 30.05 -32.07
N SER A 327 -2.25 29.93 -31.14
CA SER A 327 -1.05 29.12 -31.35
C SER A 327 -0.58 28.44 -30.07
N ALA A 328 0.12 27.33 -30.25
CA ALA A 328 0.83 26.64 -29.20
C ALA A 328 2.19 26.18 -29.74
N GLU A 329 3.20 26.21 -28.89
CA GLU A 329 4.56 25.83 -29.24
C GLU A 329 5.04 24.78 -28.24
N ILE A 330 5.68 23.73 -28.74
CA ILE A 330 6.40 22.77 -27.93
C ILE A 330 7.87 22.88 -28.30
N MET A 331 8.73 23.17 -27.33
CA MET A 331 10.17 23.35 -27.54
C MET A 331 10.94 22.29 -26.75
N ILE A 332 11.84 21.56 -27.40
CA ILE A 332 12.79 20.66 -26.73
C ILE A 332 14.01 21.45 -26.25
N ASP A 333 14.50 21.12 -25.05
CA ASP A 333 15.72 21.70 -24.49
C ASP A 333 17.00 21.21 -25.22
N GLU A 334 18.13 21.89 -24.98
CA GLU A 334 19.38 21.55 -25.66
C GLU A 334 19.89 20.13 -25.36
N ASN A 335 19.49 19.56 -24.23
CA ASN A 335 19.90 18.23 -23.79
C ASN A 335 18.97 17.10 -24.27
N GLU A 336 17.85 17.42 -24.94
CA GLU A 336 16.81 16.46 -25.33
C GLU A 336 16.20 15.67 -24.14
N GLU A 337 16.20 16.27 -22.94
CA GLU A 337 15.67 15.64 -21.72
C GLU A 337 14.27 16.16 -21.37
N LYS A 338 13.96 17.40 -21.76
CA LYS A 338 12.69 18.06 -21.45
C LYS A 338 12.12 18.79 -22.65
N ALA A 339 10.80 18.85 -22.70
CA ALA A 339 10.09 19.69 -23.64
C ALA A 339 9.13 20.61 -22.88
N THR A 340 8.98 21.85 -23.35
CA THR A 340 8.06 22.82 -22.73
C THR A 340 6.96 23.17 -23.71
N LEU A 341 5.72 22.94 -23.31
CA LEU A 341 4.51 23.39 -24.01
C LEU A 341 4.14 24.80 -23.54
N LYS A 342 3.98 25.72 -24.49
CA LYS A 342 3.53 27.10 -24.28
C LYS A 342 2.31 27.36 -25.17
N ILE A 343 1.24 27.87 -24.59
CA ILE A 343 -0.01 28.21 -25.30
C ILE A 343 -0.08 29.73 -25.38
N SER A 344 -0.34 30.32 -26.56
CA SER A 344 -0.23 31.77 -26.77
C SER A 344 -1.10 32.62 -25.84
N ASP A 345 -2.25 32.07 -25.45
CA ASP A 345 -3.26 32.78 -24.65
C ASP A 345 -3.07 32.55 -23.14
N ASP A 346 -2.13 31.70 -22.74
CA ASP A 346 -1.84 31.38 -21.34
C ASP A 346 -0.39 31.77 -20.97
N VAL A 347 -0.21 32.30 -19.77
CA VAL A 347 1.13 32.58 -19.20
C VAL A 347 1.78 31.29 -18.70
N ARG A 348 0.99 30.22 -18.50
CA ARG A 348 1.46 28.94 -17.99
C ARG A 348 2.23 28.17 -19.05
N THR A 349 3.34 27.59 -18.61
CA THR A 349 4.13 26.61 -19.35
C THR A 349 3.98 25.25 -18.70
N HIS A 350 3.92 24.20 -19.53
CA HIS A 350 3.84 22.82 -19.05
C HIS A 350 5.09 22.05 -19.46
N ASP A 351 5.76 21.46 -18.48
CA ASP A 351 6.94 20.63 -18.71
C ASP A 351 6.52 19.21 -19.07
N LEU A 352 7.18 18.65 -20.08
CA LEU A 352 7.00 17.30 -20.60
C LEU A 352 8.33 16.56 -20.55
N THR A 353 8.28 15.25 -20.32
CA THR A 353 9.49 14.42 -20.25
C THR A 353 9.84 13.87 -21.63
N VAL A 354 11.08 14.03 -22.07
CA VAL A 354 11.58 13.46 -23.32
C VAL A 354 12.33 12.17 -23.03
N LYS A 355 12.03 11.10 -23.77
CA LYS A 355 12.72 9.80 -23.67
C LYS A 355 13.18 9.32 -25.04
N LYS A 356 14.47 9.00 -25.13
CA LYS A 356 15.06 8.42 -26.34
C LYS A 356 14.90 6.89 -26.31
N LYS A 357 14.17 6.33 -27.28
CA LYS A 357 13.99 4.88 -27.44
C LYS A 357 14.27 4.50 -28.88
N ASN A 358 15.19 3.55 -29.09
CA ASN A 358 15.64 3.11 -30.42
C ASN A 358 16.10 4.27 -31.32
N GLY A 359 16.80 5.25 -30.75
CA GLY A 359 17.27 6.44 -31.46
C GLY A 359 16.20 7.50 -31.76
N LYS A 360 14.93 7.24 -31.42
CA LYS A 360 13.82 8.19 -31.61
C LYS A 360 13.44 8.89 -30.30
N LEU A 361 13.09 10.16 -30.41
CA LEU A 361 12.60 10.98 -29.30
C LEU A 361 11.08 10.79 -29.12
N ASN A 362 10.67 10.52 -27.88
CA ASN A 362 9.27 10.34 -27.50
C ASN A 362 8.93 11.25 -26.32
N ILE A 363 7.74 11.82 -26.34
CA ILE A 363 7.24 12.72 -25.31
C ILE A 363 6.32 11.93 -24.38
N HIS A 364 6.50 12.12 -23.08
CA HIS A 364 5.70 11.51 -22.03
C HIS A 364 5.16 12.57 -21.07
N ASN A 365 4.00 12.27 -20.47
CA ASN A 365 3.48 13.08 -19.37
C ASN A 365 4.36 12.92 -18.12
N TYR A 366 4.50 14.01 -17.36
CA TYR A 366 5.29 14.06 -16.13
C TYR A 366 4.58 13.40 -14.95
#